data_AF-A0A5P2D414-F1
#
_entry.id   AF-A0A5P2D414-F1
#
_cell.length_a   1.000
_cell.length_b   1.000
_cell.length_c   1.000
_cell.angle_alpha   90.00
_cell.angle_beta   90.00
_cell.angle_gamma   90.00
#
_symmetry.space_group_name_H-M   'P 1'
#
loop_
_entity.id
_entity.type
_entity.pdbx_description
1 polymer ?
#
loop_
_entity_poly.entity_id
_entity_poly.type
_entity_poly.pdbx_seq_one_letter_code
_entity_poly.pdbx_strand_id
1 'polypeptide(L)' 'MDRDRDRGDEPVFIRSKWGTNRYVYNPNNPVGRALIVIAVIVFIVFMVLIQTRSGPFAVPEDKGWQPQPPATEPWPQAS' A
#
# COMPACT_ATOMS: atom_id res chain seq x y z
N MET A 1 -15.76 37.29 -2.66
CA MET A 1 -15.84 35.81 -2.78
C MET A 1 -14.43 35.30 -2.54
N ASP A 2 -14.12 34.73 -1.37
CA ASP A 2 -12.78 34.17 -1.04
C ASP A 2 -12.84 33.16 0.14
N ARG A 3 -13.97 32.47 0.36
CA ARG A 3 -14.18 31.57 1.51
C ARG A 3 -13.49 30.19 1.42
N ASP A 4 -12.79 29.93 0.32
CA ASP A 4 -12.14 28.63 0.08
C ASP A 4 -10.64 28.65 0.39
N ARG A 5 -9.97 29.81 0.40
CA ARG A 5 -8.55 29.91 0.80
C ARG A 5 -8.36 29.74 2.31
N ASP A 6 -9.25 30.30 3.13
CA ASP A 6 -9.12 30.28 4.59
C ASP A 6 -9.27 28.88 5.22
N ARG A 7 -9.92 27.93 4.53
CA ARG A 7 -10.11 26.57 5.07
C ARG A 7 -8.81 25.75 5.09
N GLY A 8 -7.86 26.07 4.23
CA GLY A 8 -6.55 25.40 4.18
C GLY A 8 -5.65 25.77 5.37
N ASP A 9 -5.88 26.94 5.96
CA ASP A 9 -5.07 27.49 7.07
C ASP A 9 -5.59 27.06 8.45
N GLU A 10 -6.77 26.43 8.53
CA GLU A 10 -7.24 25.86 9.79
C GLU A 10 -6.37 24.65 10.17
N PRO A 11 -5.90 24.50 11.42
CA PRO A 11 -5.11 23.34 11.80
C PRO A 11 -5.92 22.04 11.75
N VAL A 12 -5.29 20.95 11.29
CA VAL A 12 -5.90 19.60 11.19
C VAL A 12 -6.35 19.11 12.58
N PHE A 13 -5.60 19.46 13.62
CA PHE A 13 -5.96 19.22 15.02
C PHE A 13 -6.20 20.55 15.72
N ILE A 14 -7.41 20.70 16.28
CA ILE A 14 -7.80 21.88 17.06
C ILE A 14 -7.73 21.56 18.56
N ARG A 15 -7.31 22.56 19.34
CA ARG A 15 -7.24 22.48 20.80
C ARG A 15 -8.64 22.67 21.38
N SER A 16 -9.21 21.66 22.03
CA SER A 16 -10.51 21.76 22.69
C SER A 16 -10.43 22.76 23.84
N LYS A 17 -11.27 23.80 23.80
CA LYS A 17 -11.37 24.82 24.85
C LYS A 17 -12.27 24.41 26.01
N TRP A 18 -12.95 23.25 25.93
CA TRP A 18 -13.84 22.77 26.97
C TRP A 18 -13.13 21.74 27.86
N GLY A 19 -12.72 22.19 29.04
CA GLY A 19 -12.39 21.37 30.21
C GLY A 19 -11.07 20.59 30.21
N THR A 20 -10.54 20.13 29.07
CA THR A 20 -9.37 19.22 29.05
C THR A 20 -8.23 19.59 28.13
N ASN A 21 -8.31 20.72 27.41
CA ASN A 21 -7.19 21.16 26.58
C ASN A 21 -6.67 20.06 25.61
N ARG A 22 -7.58 19.21 25.12
CA ARG A 22 -7.22 18.04 24.31
C ARG A 22 -7.20 18.41 22.84
N TYR A 23 -6.24 17.89 22.08
CA TYR A 23 -6.24 18.00 20.63
C TYR A 23 -7.31 17.08 20.05
N VAL A 24 -8.23 17.64 19.27
CA VAL A 24 -9.30 16.93 18.58
C VAL A 24 -9.20 17.18 17.08
N TYR A 25 -9.58 16.19 16.28
CA TYR A 25 -9.59 16.31 14.83
C TYR A 25 -10.59 17.39 14.39
N ASN A 26 -10.17 18.29 13.49
CA ASN A 26 -11.06 19.28 12.90
C ASN A 26 -11.72 18.68 11.65
N PRO A 27 -13.00 18.29 11.70
CA PRO A 27 -13.68 17.77 10.53
C PRO A 27 -13.82 18.79 9.41
N ASN A 28 -13.62 20.09 9.63
CA ASN A 28 -13.78 21.13 8.60
C ASN A 28 -12.50 21.40 7.79
N ASN A 29 -11.36 20.84 8.18
CA ASN A 29 -10.12 21.00 7.44
C ASN A 29 -10.12 20.13 6.15
N PRO A 30 -9.99 20.73 4.95
CA PRO A 30 -10.02 20.03 3.67
C PRO A 30 -8.77 19.13 3.46
N VAL A 31 -7.61 19.52 3.98
CA VAL A 31 -6.37 18.72 3.95
C VAL A 31 -6.52 17.47 4.81
N GLY A 32 -7.06 17.59 6.03
CA GLY A 32 -7.34 16.45 6.90
C GLY A 32 -8.25 15.43 6.23
N ARG A 33 -9.33 15.90 5.59
CA ARG A 33 -10.23 15.04 4.80
C ARG A 33 -9.52 14.39 3.62
N ALA A 34 -8.71 15.15 2.87
CA ALA A 34 -7.97 14.63 1.73
C ALA A 34 -7.01 13.50 2.16
N LEU A 35 -6.29 13.67 3.27
CA LEU A 35 -5.39 12.65 3.81
C LEU A 35 -6.15 11.37 4.22
N ILE A 36 -7.33 11.49 4.83
CA ILE A 36 -8.17 10.33 5.15
C ILE A 36 -8.58 9.59 3.88
N VAL A 37 -9.06 10.32 2.85
CA VAL A 37 -9.48 9.72 1.58
C VAL A 37 -8.29 9.02 0.90
N ILE A 38 -7.13 9.66 0.85
CA ILE A 38 -5.91 9.07 0.28
C ILE A 38 -5.52 7.81 1.05
N ALA A 39 -5.52 7.85 2.38
CA ALA A 39 -5.17 6.69 3.20
C ALA A 39 -6.10 5.50 2.94
N VAL A 40 -7.41 5.74 2.82
CA VAL A 40 -8.40 4.70 2.49
C VAL A 40 -8.17 4.13 1.09
N ILE A 41 -7.91 4.98 0.09
CA ILE A 41 -7.62 4.53 -1.28
C ILE A 41 -6.36 3.66 -1.30
N VAL A 42 -5.27 4.12 -0.66
CA VAL A 42 -4.01 3.37 -0.58
C VAL A 42 -4.25 2.02 0.09
N PHE A 43 -5.03 1.97 1.17
CA PHE A 43 -5.36 0.72 1.85
C PHE A 43 -6.15 -0.25 0.97
N ILE A 44 -7.16 0.23 0.25
CA ILE A 44 -7.94 -0.60 -0.68
C ILE A 44 -7.06 -1.13 -1.81
N VAL A 45 -6.24 -0.27 -2.43
CA VAL A 45 -5.30 -0.69 -3.48
C VAL A 45 -4.34 -1.75 -2.95
N PHE A 46 -3.79 -1.54 -1.76
CA PHE A 46 -2.89 -2.49 -1.10
C PHE A 46 -3.56 -3.85 -0.86
N MET A 47 -4.79 -3.85 -0.34
CA MET A 47 -5.58 -5.08 -0.15
C MET A 47 -5.80 -5.82 -1.47
N VAL A 48 -6.16 -5.10 -2.54
CA VAL A 48 -6.34 -5.69 -3.88
C VAL A 48 -5.04 -6.31 -4.37
N LEU A 49 -3.90 -5.62 -4.23
CA LEU A 49 -2.59 -6.13 -4.69
C LEU A 49 -2.18 -7.42 -3.96
N ILE A 50 -2.48 -7.53 -2.66
CA ILE A 50 -2.25 -8.76 -1.90
C ILE A 50 -3.20 -9.86 -2.38
N GLN A 51 -4.48 -9.55 -2.53
CA GLN A 51 -5.50 -10.52 -2.93
C GLN A 51 -5.21 -11.09 -4.33
N THR A 52 -4.81 -10.25 -5.27
CA THR A 52 -4.44 -10.67 -6.64
C THR A 52 -3.01 -11.19 -6.74
N ARG A 53 -2.25 -11.20 -5.62
CA ARG A 53 -0.82 -11.56 -5.57
C ARG A 53 -0.05 -10.94 -6.74
N SER A 54 -0.14 -9.62 -6.87
CA SER A 54 0.42 -8.89 -8.00
C SER A 54 1.57 -7.99 -7.57
N GLY A 55 2.45 -7.65 -8.52
CA GLY A 55 3.59 -6.76 -8.29
C GLY A 55 4.54 -7.30 -7.20
N PRO A 56 4.83 -6.55 -6.13
CA PRO A 56 5.77 -6.98 -5.09
C PRO A 56 5.28 -8.18 -4.26
N PHE A 57 4.01 -8.56 -4.39
CA PHE A 57 3.42 -9.72 -3.71
C PHE A 57 3.18 -10.91 -4.64
N ALA A 58 3.69 -10.86 -5.87
CA ALA A 58 3.59 -11.98 -6.80
C ALA A 58 4.31 -13.21 -6.26
N VAL A 59 3.68 -14.38 -6.39
CA VAL A 59 4.35 -15.64 -6.12
C VAL A 59 5.40 -15.82 -7.22
N PRO A 60 6.70 -15.94 -6.88
CA PRO A 60 7.70 -16.27 -7.87
C PRO A 60 7.28 -17.55 -8.57
N GLU A 61 7.36 -17.57 -9.89
CA GLU A 61 7.11 -18.78 -10.67
C GLU A 61 8.06 -19.86 -10.14
N ASP A 62 7.51 -20.87 -9.49
CA ASP A 62 8.28 -22.03 -9.12
C ASP A 62 8.65 -22.70 -10.43
N LYS A 63 9.93 -22.61 -10.80
CA LYS A 63 10.50 -23.64 -11.66
C LYS A 63 10.45 -24.91 -10.82
N GLY A 64 9.28 -25.57 -10.80
CA GLY A 64 9.09 -26.85 -10.16
C GLY A 64 10.23 -27.78 -10.57
N TRP A 65 10.55 -28.76 -9.73
CA TRP A 65 11.65 -29.70 -9.98
C TRP A 65 11.66 -30.11 -11.46
N GLN A 66 12.65 -29.61 -12.21
CA GLN A 66 12.86 -30.04 -13.57
C GLN A 66 13.69 -31.32 -13.47
N PRO A 67 13.24 -32.46 -14.00
CA PRO A 67 14.12 -33.59 -14.14
C PRO A 67 15.34 -33.13 -14.93
N GLN A 68 16.51 -33.15 -14.27
CA GLN A 68 17.78 -33.06 -15.00
C GLN A 68 17.71 -34.19 -16.04
N PRO A 69 17.81 -33.90 -17.36
CA PRO A 69 17.94 -34.97 -18.32
C PRO A 69 19.10 -35.85 -17.85
N PRO A 70 18.97 -37.19 -17.90
CA PRO A 70 20.05 -38.07 -17.46
C PRO A 70 21.32 -37.56 -18.12
N ALA A 71 22.36 -37.33 -17.33
CA ALA A 71 23.66 -37.03 -17.88
C ALA A 71 23.94 -38.15 -18.87
N THR A 72 23.86 -37.86 -20.17
CA THR A 72 24.36 -38.76 -21.20
C THR A 72 25.86 -38.80 -20.95
N GLU A 73 26.28 -39.66 -20.04
CA GLU A 73 27.62 -40.22 -20.08
C GLU A 73 27.70 -40.90 -21.45
N PRO A 74 28.58 -40.45 -22.36
CA PRO A 74 28.89 -41.23 -23.54
C PRO A 74 29.63 -42.47 -23.02
N TRP A 75 28.90 -43.54 -22.71
CA TRP A 75 29.51 -44.84 -22.46
C TRP A 75 30.41 -45.15 -23.66
N PRO A 76 31.71 -45.48 -23.46
CA PRO A 76 32.57 -45.86 -24.56
C PRO A 76 31.97 -47.11 -25.20
N GLN A 77 31.57 -47.01 -26.48
CA GLN A 77 31.17 -48.18 -27.23
C GLN A 77 32.37 -49.11 -27.30
N ALA A 78 32.26 -50.28 -26.66
CA ALA A 78 33.25 -51.32 -26.79
C ALA A 78 33.40 -51.66 -28.29
N SER A 79 34.62 -51.48 -28.79
CA SER A 79 35.07 -51.77 -30.15
C SER A 79 35.00 -53.25 -30.49
#